data_AF-A0A160TV77-F1
#
_entry.id   AF-A0A160TV77-F1
#
_cell.length_a   1.000
_cell.length_b   1.000
_cell.length_c   1.000
_cell.angle_alpha   90.00
_cell.angle_beta   90.00
_cell.angle_gamma   90.00
#
_symmetry.space_group_name_H-M   'P 1'
#
loop_
_entity.id
_entity.type
_entity.pdbx_description
1 polymer ?
#
loop_
_entity_poly.entity_id
_entity_poly.type
_entity_poly.pdbx_seq_one_letter_code
_entity_poly.pdbx_strand_id
1 'polypeptide(L)' 'MIFGFVFLASVLTWGVIRTLAGLRVSEDDEYRGVDVSECGLEAYPEFTGNR' A
#
# COMPACT_ATOMS: atom_id res chain seq x y z
N MET A 1 -0.83 -29.80 -5.62
CA MET A 1 -0.78 -28.92 -6.81
C MET A 1 -1.30 -27.51 -6.55
N ILE A 2 -2.39 -27.34 -5.78
CA ILE A 2 -3.00 -26.02 -5.49
C ILE A 2 -2.01 -25.03 -4.84
N PHE A 3 -1.29 -25.45 -3.79
CA PHE A 3 -0.32 -24.59 -3.11
C PHE A 3 0.75 -24.04 -4.06
N GLY A 4 1.39 -24.92 -4.84
CA GLY A 4 2.45 -24.51 -5.77
C GLY A 4 1.93 -23.56 -6.84
N PHE A 5 0.74 -23.81 -7.39
CA PHE A 5 0.12 -22.91 -8.36
C PHE A 5 -0.17 -21.54 -7.76
N VAL A 6 -0.86 -21.47 -6.62
CA VAL A 6 -1.24 -20.19 -6.00
C VAL A 6 -0.01 -19.40 -5.56
N PHE A 7 0.98 -20.06 -4.96
CA PHE A 7 2.19 -19.40 -4.48
C PHE A 7 2.99 -18.81 -5.65
N LEU A 8 3.25 -19.60 -6.69
CA LEU A 8 4.01 -19.14 -7.85
C LEU A 8 3.25 -18.07 -8.66
N ALA A 9 1.94 -18.27 -8.90
CA ALA A 9 1.12 -17.28 -9.59
C ALA A 9 1.07 -15.95 -8.83
N SER A 10 0.96 -15.98 -7.49
CA SER A 10 0.97 -14.77 -6.67
C SER A 10 2.32 -14.06 -6.74
N VAL A 11 3.43 -14.78 -6.56
CA VAL A 11 4.78 -14.19 -6.63
C VAL A 11 5.03 -13.56 -8.00
N LEU A 12 4.64 -14.24 -9.08
CA LEU A 12 4.80 -13.72 -10.44
C LEU A 12 3.94 -12.47 -10.67
N THR A 13 2.66 -12.52 -10.28
CA THR A 13 1.72 -11.40 -10.47
C THR A 13 2.19 -10.15 -9.73
N TRP A 14 2.51 -10.27 -8.44
CA TRP A 14 3.02 -9.14 -7.65
C TRP A 14 4.39 -8.67 -8.13
N GLY A 15 5.25 -9.58 -8.59
CA GLY A 15 6.54 -9.25 -9.19
C GLY A 15 6.41 -8.37 -10.44
N VAL A 16 5.50 -8.73 -11.35
CA VAL A 16 5.23 -7.94 -12.56
C VAL A 16 4.68 -6.56 -12.21
N ILE A 17 3.68 -6.49 -11.32
CA ILE A 17 3.08 -5.21 -10.89
C ILE A 17 4.14 -4.29 -10.29
N ARG A 18 5.00 -4.83 -9.40
CA ARG A 18 6.10 -4.07 -8.79
C ARG A 18 7.02 -3.44 -9.82
N THR A 19 7.31 -4.12 -10.93
CA THR A 19 8.21 -3.59 -11.97
C THR A 19 7.57 -2.55 -12.87
N LEU A 20 6.26 -2.62 -13.10
CA LEU A 20 5.55 -1.74 -14.03
C LEU A 20 5.03 -0.45 -13.37
N ALA A 21 4.42 -0.58 -12.20
CA ALA A 21 3.71 0.52 -11.53
C ALA A 21 4.27 0.87 -10.15
N GLY A 22 5.17 0.04 -9.61
CA GLY A 22 5.46 0.04 -8.18
C GLY A 22 4.35 -0.67 -7.38
N LEU A 23 4.69 -1.16 -6.18
CA LEU A 23 3.75 -1.88 -5.32
C LEU A 23 3.53 -1.20 -3.95
N ARG A 24 4.45 -0.34 -3.52
CA ARG A 24 4.44 0.31 -2.21
C ARG A 24 4.91 1.75 -2.35
N VAL A 25 4.35 2.63 -1.53
CA VAL A 25 4.73 4.04 -1.43
C VAL A 25 6.13 4.21 -0.82
N SER A 26 6.67 5.43 -0.86
CA SER A 26 7.97 5.72 -0.25
C SER A 26 7.93 5.59 1.28
N GLU A 27 9.07 5.39 1.93
CA GLU A 27 9.14 5.30 3.41
C GLU A 27 8.66 6.58 4.10
N ASP A 28 8.88 7.75 3.49
CA ASP A 28 8.39 9.05 4.01
C ASP A 28 6.86 9.15 3.91
N ASP A 29 6.29 8.78 2.76
CA ASP A 29 4.84 8.79 2.55
C ASP A 29 4.13 7.75 3.43
N GLU A 30 4.77 6.59 3.66
CA GLU A 30 4.26 5.60 4.60
C GLU A 30 4.24 6.12 6.04
N TYR A 31 5.26 6.88 6.45
CA TYR A 31 5.33 7.48 7.77
C TYR A 31 4.30 8.60 7.98
N ARG A 32 4.09 9.43 6.95
CA ARG A 32 3.17 10.58 7.00
C ARG A 32 1.71 10.21 6.78
N GLY A 33 1.46 9.05 6.17
CA GLY A 33 0.13 8.59 5.80
C GLY A 33 -0.23 9.00 4.38
N VAL A 34 -0.77 8.05 3.60
CA VAL A 34 -1.05 8.23 2.18
C VAL A 34 -2.09 9.31 1.91
N ASP A 35 -3.13 9.40 2.76
CA ASP A 35 -4.15 10.44 2.64
C ASP A 35 -3.56 11.85 2.78
N VAL A 36 -2.55 12.00 3.64
CA VAL A 36 -1.84 13.28 3.85
C VAL A 36 -0.89 13.56 2.69
N SER A 37 -0.16 12.55 2.19
CA SER A 37 0.79 12.73 1.10
C SER A 37 0.12 12.96 -0.26
N GLU A 38 -1.03 12.34 -0.54
CA GLU A 38 -1.72 12.44 -1.84
C GLU A 38 -2.85 13.47 -1.83
N CYS A 39 -3.72 13.44 -0.81
CA CYS A 39 -4.92 14.27 -0.75
C CYS A 39 -4.76 15.51 0.15
N GLY A 40 -3.64 15.62 0.90
CA GLY A 40 -3.39 16.74 1.82
C GLY A 40 -4.33 16.78 3.02
N LEU A 41 -4.98 15.65 3.34
CA LEU A 41 -6.00 15.52 4.36
C LEU A 41 -5.58 14.43 5.35
N GLU A 42 -5.63 14.73 6.65
CA GLU A 42 -5.49 13.67 7.66
C GLU A 42 -6.69 12.73 7.60
N ALA A 43 -6.44 11.44 7.82
CA ALA A 43 -7.50 10.44 7.81
C ALA A 43 -8.52 10.73 8.93
N TYR A 44 -9.75 11.07 8.53
CA TYR A 44 -10.87 11.37 9.42
C TYR A 44 -10.53 12.39 10.53
N PRO A 45 -10.32 13.67 10.17
CA PRO A 45 -9.91 14.72 11.12
C PRO A 45 -10.91 14.93 12.27
N GLU A 46 -12.16 14.48 12.10
CA GLU A 46 -13.20 14.52 13.12
C GLU A 46 -12.96 13.56 14.30
N PHE A 47 -12.13 12.53 14.17
CA PHE A 47 -11.85 11.56 15.24
C PHE A 47 -10.56 11.83 16.02
N THR A 48 -9.80 12.88 15.67
CA THR A 48 -8.58 13.28 16.39
C THR A 48 -8.85 14.12 17.65
N GLY A 49 -10.13 14.48 17.89
CA GLY A 49 -10.59 15.23 19.05
C GLY A 49 -10.76 14.40 20.33
N ASN A 50 -9.76 14.49 21.21
CA ASN A 50 -9.76 14.28 22.66
C ASN A 50 -10.54 13.07 23.25
N ARG A 51 -9.84 11.96 23.43
CA ARG A 51 -9.83 11.15 24.68
C ARG A 51 -8.39 10.90 25.10
#